data_AF-A0A520BWF7-F1
#
_entry.id   AF-A0A520BWF7-F1
#
_cell.length_a   1.000
_cell.length_b   1.000
_cell.length_c   1.000
_cell.angle_alpha   90.00
_cell.angle_beta   90.00
_cell.angle_gamma   90.00
#
_symmetry.space_group_name_H-M   'P 1'
#
loop_
_entity.id
_entity.type
_entity.pdbx_description
1 polymer ?
#
loop_
_entity_poly.entity_id
_entity_poly.type
_entity_poly.pdbx_seq_one_letter_code
_entity_poly.pdbx_strand_id
1 'polypeptide(L)'
;PFENVQHSSSISGLKATFDLLQSGTPIGIFPAGEVSTFNLDSQEVTDRLWHPVVGKLISRAKVPVVPIYFHGNNGVLFNILSFIHPTLRTAKLPSEFLNKQGLKIKVRIGKPIKIEDISYKKDTNKLLDFLRARTYALGTSLEEEKKLFNPINLFKRKKKPEQVVDETDRNLIVKEVSQLEDFKVWEEKNYEVYISPTANIPHILREIGRLREITFREVGEGTNKKIDLDNYDIYYNHLFIWDKDLQNIVGAYRIGKGDEILDTMGRRGFYLSELFKIKEPFYPVLRQGIELGRSWIRKEYQLKPLPLFLLWKGILKYLVDNPKYRYMFGPVSISNNFSTFSKSLIVDYITRNHFDYELASYVKPKNKFKADLTPIDTDLLVESSDSLKDLDGLIGDIENSHIKIPVLLRQYLNLNAKIICFNIDPKFSDCLDGFLVVDLQKIPAEMLEKVGKNF
;
A
#
# COMPACT_ATOMS: atom_id res chain seq x y z
N PRO A 1 31.20 -10.81 30.40
CA PRO A 1 30.44 -11.10 31.64
C PRO A 1 29.24 -12.06 31.48
N PHE A 2 28.83 -12.45 30.26
CA PHE A 2 27.56 -13.19 30.07
C PHE A 2 27.70 -14.63 29.53
N GLU A 3 28.89 -15.07 29.11
CA GLU A 3 29.05 -16.34 28.38
C GLU A 3 29.27 -17.57 29.29
N ASN A 4 29.69 -17.38 30.55
CA ASN A 4 29.96 -18.49 31.49
C ASN A 4 28.83 -18.76 32.50
N VAL A 5 27.65 -18.16 32.32
CA VAL A 5 26.48 -18.60 33.07
C VAL A 5 25.94 -19.83 32.34
N GLN A 6 26.43 -21.01 32.72
CA GLN A 6 25.76 -22.28 32.42
C GLN A 6 24.26 -22.10 32.65
N HIS A 7 23.46 -22.54 31.67
CA HIS A 7 22.01 -22.52 31.61
C HIS A 7 21.28 -22.89 32.92
N SER A 8 21.28 -22.01 33.91
CA SER A 8 20.24 -21.95 34.90
C SER A 8 19.28 -20.87 34.44
N SER A 9 18.31 -21.25 33.61
CA SER A 9 17.02 -20.56 33.67
C SER A 9 16.55 -20.71 35.11
N SER A 10 16.88 -19.75 35.98
CA SER A 10 16.53 -19.89 37.38
C SER A 10 15.00 -19.88 37.43
N ILE A 11 14.43 -21.00 37.86
CA ILE A 11 12.97 -21.13 38.03
C ILE A 11 12.46 -19.96 38.91
N SER A 12 13.30 -19.49 39.83
CA SER A 12 13.09 -18.28 40.62
C SER A 12 12.97 -17.00 39.78
N GLY A 13 13.82 -16.78 38.77
CA GLY A 13 13.74 -15.62 37.88
C GLY A 13 12.48 -15.61 37.01
N LEU A 14 12.08 -16.77 36.49
CA LEU A 14 10.81 -16.90 35.76
C LEU A 14 9.61 -16.68 36.67
N LYS A 15 9.62 -17.23 37.89
CA LYS A 15 8.55 -17.02 38.88
C LYS A 15 8.41 -15.55 39.27
N ALA A 16 9.52 -14.89 39.60
CA ALA A 16 9.52 -13.46 39.91
C ALA A 16 9.00 -12.62 38.74
N THR A 17 9.35 -12.98 37.50
CA THR A 17 8.83 -12.32 36.29
C THR A 17 7.30 -12.45 36.20
N PHE A 18 6.75 -13.64 36.47
CA PHE A 18 5.29 -13.82 36.47
C PHE A 18 4.59 -13.04 37.58
N ASP A 19 5.13 -13.06 38.80
CA ASP A 19 4.55 -12.33 39.94
C ASP A 19 4.53 -10.81 39.65
N LEU A 20 5.60 -10.28 39.05
CA LEU A 20 5.67 -8.87 38.62
C LEU A 20 4.66 -8.56 37.52
N LEU A 21 4.54 -9.41 36.50
CA LEU A 21 3.55 -9.22 35.43
C LEU A 21 2.11 -9.25 35.98
N GLN A 22 1.81 -10.13 36.94
CA GLN A 22 0.50 -10.19 37.62
C GLN A 22 0.21 -8.94 38.46
N SER A 23 1.23 -8.33 39.06
CA SER A 23 1.11 -7.06 39.79
C SER A 23 0.91 -5.83 38.90
N GLY A 24 0.93 -5.99 37.57
CA GLY A 24 0.83 -4.90 36.60
C GLY A 24 2.16 -4.22 36.29
N THR A 25 3.29 -4.79 36.71
CA THR A 25 4.62 -4.24 36.43
C THR A 25 5.08 -4.66 35.02
N PRO A 26 5.41 -3.71 34.13
CA PRO A 26 5.91 -4.03 32.80
C PRO A 26 7.33 -4.63 32.85
N ILE A 27 7.60 -5.61 31.99
CA ILE A 27 8.90 -6.28 31.91
C ILE A 27 9.50 -6.12 30.50
N GLY A 28 10.76 -5.66 30.44
CA GLY A 28 11.55 -5.63 29.21
C GLY A 28 12.37 -6.92 29.04
N ILE A 29 12.34 -7.52 27.86
CA ILE A 29 13.07 -8.76 27.55
C ILE A 29 13.82 -8.57 26.24
N PHE A 30 15.11 -8.93 26.23
CA PHE A 30 15.91 -9.12 25.02
C PHE A 30 15.93 -10.62 24.68
N PRO A 31 15.04 -11.10 23.80
CA PRO A 31 14.72 -12.52 23.68
C PRO A 31 15.85 -13.38 23.08
N ALA A 32 16.81 -12.76 22.41
CA ALA A 32 18.00 -13.45 21.91
C ALA A 32 19.05 -13.76 23.00
N GLY A 33 18.98 -13.08 24.16
CA GLY A 33 19.96 -13.23 25.25
C GLY A 33 21.37 -12.66 24.95
N GLU A 34 21.62 -12.25 23.71
CA GLU A 34 22.89 -11.73 23.21
C GLU A 34 22.65 -10.55 22.25
N VAL A 35 23.70 -9.76 22.01
CA VAL A 35 23.70 -8.68 21.01
C VAL A 35 23.70 -9.23 19.58
N SER A 36 22.97 -8.58 18.67
CA SER A 36 22.85 -8.94 17.26
C SER A 36 24.21 -9.18 16.59
N THR A 37 24.28 -10.20 15.73
CA THR A 37 25.51 -10.64 15.04
C THR A 37 25.31 -10.62 13.54
N PHE A 38 26.40 -10.41 12.80
CA PHE A 38 26.37 -10.62 11.36
C PHE A 38 26.08 -12.10 11.06
N ASN A 39 25.01 -12.36 10.32
CA ASN A 39 24.63 -13.68 9.84
C ASN A 39 25.12 -13.81 8.39
N LEU A 40 25.91 -14.86 8.12
CA LEU A 40 26.51 -15.12 6.81
C LEU A 40 25.47 -15.51 5.75
N ASP A 41 24.39 -16.18 6.16
CA ASP A 41 23.37 -16.69 5.23
C ASP A 41 22.44 -15.57 4.75
N SER A 42 22.08 -14.64 5.63
CA SER A 42 21.26 -13.47 5.30
C SER A 42 22.07 -12.21 4.95
N GLN A 43 23.40 -12.25 5.06
CA GLN A 43 24.33 -11.13 4.86
C GLN A 43 23.97 -9.85 5.65
N GLU A 44 23.27 -10.01 6.78
CA GLU A 44 22.76 -8.91 7.58
C GLU A 44 23.07 -9.11 9.07
N VAL A 45 23.09 -8.01 9.83
CA VAL A 45 23.23 -8.07 11.29
C VAL A 45 21.85 -8.33 11.88
N THR A 46 21.62 -9.58 12.29
CA THR A 46 20.37 -10.00 12.93
C THR A 46 20.67 -10.68 14.25
N ASP A 47 19.73 -10.66 15.18
CA ASP A 47 19.80 -11.51 16.36
C ASP A 47 19.86 -12.99 15.96
N ARG A 48 20.45 -13.79 16.85
CA ARG A 48 20.26 -15.24 16.84
C ARG A 48 18.80 -15.59 17.08
N LEU A 49 18.45 -16.87 16.88
CA LEU A 49 17.12 -17.39 17.19
C LEU A 49 16.75 -17.03 18.64
N TRP A 50 15.56 -16.46 18.79
CA TRP A 50 15.03 -16.08 20.09
C TRP A 50 14.80 -17.31 20.95
N HIS A 51 15.08 -17.21 22.25
CA HIS A 51 15.04 -18.37 23.13
C HIS A 51 13.59 -18.85 23.36
N PRO A 52 13.25 -20.14 23.13
CA PRO A 52 11.86 -20.64 23.19
C PRO A 52 11.13 -20.42 24.52
N VAL A 53 11.87 -20.30 25.62
CA VAL A 53 11.31 -19.98 26.94
C VAL A 53 10.56 -18.65 26.94
N VAL A 54 10.98 -17.67 26.14
CA VAL A 54 10.30 -16.38 26.03
C VAL A 54 8.92 -16.55 25.39
N GLY A 55 8.79 -17.38 24.35
CA GLY A 55 7.50 -17.69 23.74
C GLY A 55 6.54 -18.35 24.74
N LYS A 56 7.05 -19.27 25.56
CA LYS A 56 6.28 -19.92 26.65
C LYS A 56 5.85 -18.93 27.73
N LEU A 57 6.75 -18.01 28.12
CA LEU A 57 6.47 -16.96 29.10
C LEU A 57 5.33 -16.06 28.62
N ILE A 58 5.44 -15.54 27.39
CA ILE A 58 4.45 -14.65 26.76
C ILE A 58 3.08 -15.34 26.64
N SER A 59 3.05 -16.57 26.11
CA SER A 59 1.82 -17.35 25.94
C SER A 59 1.09 -17.59 27.27
N ARG A 60 1.83 -17.80 28.37
CA ARG A 60 1.27 -17.97 29.71
C ARG A 60 0.87 -16.66 30.39
N ALA A 61 1.63 -15.60 30.18
CA ALA A 61 1.39 -14.31 30.83
C ALA A 61 0.10 -13.64 30.32
N LYS A 62 -0.30 -13.90 29.07
CA LYS A 62 -1.52 -13.35 28.44
C LYS A 62 -1.65 -11.83 28.55
N VAL A 63 -0.52 -11.13 28.64
CA VAL A 63 -0.45 -9.67 28.62
C VAL A 63 -0.08 -9.19 27.21
N PRO A 64 -0.42 -7.95 26.84
CA PRO A 64 0.03 -7.36 25.58
C PRO A 64 1.56 -7.30 25.48
N VAL A 65 2.10 -7.55 24.29
CA VAL A 65 3.54 -7.45 24.00
C VAL A 65 3.80 -6.22 23.14
N VAL A 66 4.76 -5.38 23.55
CA VAL A 66 5.16 -4.19 22.79
C VAL A 66 6.51 -4.47 22.10
N PRO A 67 6.57 -4.58 20.76
CA PRO A 67 7.83 -4.77 20.05
C PRO A 67 8.63 -3.47 20.04
N ILE A 68 9.93 -3.56 20.34
CA ILE A 68 10.85 -2.42 20.33
C ILE A 68 12.06 -2.80 19.49
N TYR A 69 12.25 -2.08 18.38
CA TYR A 69 13.41 -2.22 17.51
C TYR A 69 14.44 -1.13 17.81
N PHE A 70 15.66 -1.56 18.09
CA PHE A 70 16.80 -0.67 18.29
C PHE A 70 17.65 -0.68 17.01
N HIS A 71 17.76 0.48 16.36
CA HIS A 71 18.57 0.63 15.16
C HIS A 71 20.04 0.86 15.52
N GLY A 72 20.89 -0.08 15.13
CA GLY A 72 22.32 0.08 15.28
C GLY A 72 23.09 -1.18 14.89
N ASN A 73 24.13 -1.02 14.10
CA ASN A 73 25.16 -2.04 13.95
C ASN A 73 26.30 -1.72 14.90
N ASN A 74 26.75 -2.72 15.64
CA ASN A 74 28.09 -2.69 16.22
C ASN A 74 29.10 -2.58 15.06
N GLY A 75 30.17 -1.80 15.24
CA GLY A 75 31.09 -1.48 14.12
C GLY A 75 31.65 -2.74 13.47
N VAL A 76 32.07 -2.66 12.20
CA VAL A 76 32.63 -3.79 11.42
C VAL A 76 33.72 -4.56 12.20
N LEU A 77 34.53 -3.86 13.01
CA LEU A 77 35.55 -4.44 13.87
C LEU A 77 34.99 -5.34 15.00
N PHE A 78 33.80 -5.04 15.54
CA PHE A 78 33.13 -5.86 16.57
C PHE A 78 32.58 -7.17 15.99
N ASN A 79 32.12 -7.14 14.73
CA ASN A 79 31.63 -8.32 14.01
C ASN A 79 32.79 -9.20 13.49
N ILE A 80 33.95 -8.63 13.16
CA ILE A 80 35.15 -9.41 12.80
C ILE A 80 35.69 -10.19 14.01
N LEU A 81 35.66 -9.59 15.21
CA LEU A 81 36.16 -10.24 16.44
C LEU A 81 35.31 -11.44 16.89
N SER A 82 34.02 -11.52 16.52
CA SER A 82 33.21 -12.72 16.77
C SER A 82 33.66 -13.95 15.97
N PHE A 83 34.42 -13.77 14.89
CA PHE A 83 35.02 -14.88 14.14
C PHE A 83 36.32 -15.41 14.78
N ILE A 84 36.92 -14.68 15.72
CA ILE A 84 38.21 -15.05 16.35
C ILE A 84 37.99 -15.79 17.68
N HIS A 85 37.18 -15.25 18.60
CA HIS A 85 36.75 -15.95 19.82
C HIS A 85 35.60 -15.18 20.53
N PRO A 86 34.53 -15.85 21.02
CA PRO A 86 33.39 -15.20 21.70
C PRO A 86 33.77 -14.30 22.89
N THR A 87 34.77 -14.69 23.68
CA THR A 87 35.18 -13.93 24.87
C THR A 87 35.91 -12.61 24.56
N LEU A 88 36.60 -12.50 23.41
CA LEU A 88 37.27 -11.27 22.98
C LEU A 88 36.27 -10.17 22.62
N ARG A 89 35.11 -10.56 22.07
CA ARG A 89 33.96 -9.68 21.81
C ARG A 89 33.44 -9.08 23.11
N THR A 90 33.26 -9.95 24.10
CA THR A 90 32.75 -9.60 25.42
C THR A 90 33.68 -8.63 26.18
N ALA A 91 34.99 -8.77 26.01
CA ALA A 91 35.99 -7.88 26.60
C ALA A 91 36.00 -6.46 25.99
N LYS A 92 35.56 -6.31 24.74
CA LYS A 92 35.54 -5.02 24.03
C LYS A 92 34.25 -4.20 24.24
N LEU A 93 33.22 -4.77 24.87
CA LEU A 93 31.94 -4.08 25.13
C LEU A 93 32.07 -2.71 25.80
N PRO A 94 32.93 -2.50 26.83
CA PRO A 94 33.10 -1.19 27.45
C PRO A 94 33.72 -0.16 26.49
N SER A 95 34.69 -0.57 25.68
CA SER A 95 35.34 0.30 24.69
C SER A 95 34.40 0.63 23.52
N GLU A 96 33.57 -0.31 23.08
CA GLU A 96 32.51 -0.03 22.11
C GLU A 96 31.48 0.94 22.69
N PHE A 97 31.05 0.78 23.94
CA PHE A 97 30.12 1.72 24.58
C PHE A 97 30.69 3.15 24.64
N LEU A 98 31.96 3.30 25.03
CA LEU A 98 32.66 4.60 25.06
C LEU A 98 32.88 5.19 23.66
N ASN A 99 33.18 4.36 22.65
CA ASN A 99 33.31 4.78 21.25
C ASN A 99 31.99 5.23 20.62
N LYS A 100 30.85 5.01 21.28
CA LYS A 100 29.53 5.47 20.83
C LYS A 100 29.09 6.76 21.50
N GLN A 101 29.95 7.43 22.29
CA GLN A 101 29.67 8.76 22.84
C GLN A 101 29.35 9.75 21.71
N GLY A 102 28.21 10.45 21.84
CA GLY A 102 27.73 11.42 20.84
C GLY A 102 26.94 10.82 19.66
N LEU A 103 26.83 9.48 19.55
CA LEU A 103 26.01 8.86 18.52
C LEU A 103 24.54 8.77 18.94
N LYS A 104 23.65 9.06 18.00
CA LYS A 104 22.20 8.94 18.19
C LYS A 104 21.77 7.51 17.85
N ILE A 105 21.21 6.80 18.83
CA ILE A 105 20.53 5.52 18.61
C ILE A 105 19.09 5.83 18.20
N LYS A 106 18.66 5.32 17.04
CA LYS A 106 17.25 5.40 16.65
C LYS A 106 16.53 4.19 17.25
N VAL A 107 15.38 4.42 17.89
CA VAL A 107 14.55 3.37 18.46
C VAL A 107 13.15 3.51 17.87
N ARG A 108 12.55 2.38 17.50
CA ARG A 108 11.14 2.32 17.09
C ARG A 108 10.37 1.41 18.02
N ILE A 109 9.28 1.96 18.55
CA ILE A 109 8.37 1.26 19.45
C ILE A 109 7.09 1.01 18.65
N GLY A 110 6.72 -0.25 18.49
CA GLY A 110 5.48 -0.63 17.81
C GLY A 110 4.27 -0.56 18.74
N LYS A 111 3.08 -0.85 18.21
CA LYS A 111 1.84 -0.91 19.00
C LYS A 111 1.79 -2.17 19.88
N PRO A 112 1.06 -2.12 21.01
CA PRO A 112 0.81 -3.31 21.82
C PRO A 112 0.08 -4.39 21.01
N ILE A 113 0.66 -5.59 20.99
CA ILE A 113 0.11 -6.79 20.35
C ILE A 113 -0.61 -7.61 21.40
N LYS A 114 -1.92 -7.79 21.25
CA LYS A 114 -2.69 -8.68 22.11
C LYS A 114 -2.51 -10.12 21.65
N ILE A 115 -2.03 -10.99 22.54
CA ILE A 115 -1.74 -12.39 22.20
C ILE A 115 -3.00 -13.18 21.83
N GLU A 116 -4.16 -12.76 22.34
CA GLU A 116 -5.44 -13.40 22.08
C GLU A 116 -5.89 -13.31 20.62
N ASP A 117 -5.48 -12.23 19.95
CA ASP A 117 -5.83 -11.89 18.56
C ASP A 117 -4.90 -12.55 17.54
N ILE A 118 -3.90 -13.32 17.98
CA ILE A 118 -2.93 -13.99 17.11
C ILE A 118 -3.37 -15.43 16.82
N SER A 119 -3.41 -15.79 15.54
CA SER A 119 -3.79 -17.14 15.07
C SER A 119 -2.91 -18.26 15.64
N TYR A 120 -1.63 -18.00 15.87
CA TYR A 120 -0.65 -18.96 16.41
C TYR A 120 -0.52 -18.98 17.94
N LYS A 121 -1.46 -18.41 18.71
CA LYS A 121 -1.36 -18.32 20.18
C LYS A 121 -1.09 -19.64 20.93
N LYS A 122 -1.40 -20.78 20.32
CA LYS A 122 -1.17 -22.14 20.86
C LYS A 122 0.22 -22.70 20.53
N ASP A 123 0.86 -22.21 19.47
CA ASP A 123 2.20 -22.63 19.05
C ASP A 123 3.21 -21.58 19.52
N THR A 124 3.91 -21.88 20.61
CA THR A 124 4.83 -20.94 21.24
C THR A 124 6.03 -20.59 20.37
N ASN A 125 6.43 -21.47 19.45
CA ASN A 125 7.56 -21.22 18.56
C ASN A 125 7.13 -20.28 17.44
N LYS A 126 6.02 -20.58 16.75
CA LYS A 126 5.45 -19.68 15.73
C LYS A 126 5.08 -18.31 16.30
N LEU A 127 4.55 -18.26 17.53
CA LEU A 127 4.30 -16.99 18.21
C LEU A 127 5.59 -16.17 18.38
N LEU A 128 6.68 -16.83 18.76
CA LEU A 128 7.97 -16.18 18.95
C LEU A 128 8.56 -15.69 17.62
N ASP A 129 8.46 -16.50 16.56
CA ASP A 129 8.89 -16.13 15.21
C ASP A 129 8.07 -14.97 14.65
N PHE A 130 6.75 -14.96 14.88
CA PHE A 130 5.88 -13.84 14.54
C PHE A 130 6.29 -12.55 15.26
N LEU A 131 6.50 -12.61 16.58
CA LEU A 131 6.93 -11.43 17.36
C LEU A 131 8.31 -10.93 16.92
N ARG A 132 9.19 -11.85 16.54
CA ARG A 132 10.47 -11.53 15.92
C ARG A 132 10.26 -10.79 14.61
N ALA A 133 9.54 -11.38 13.65
CA ALA A 133 9.25 -10.76 12.36
C ALA A 133 8.62 -9.36 12.52
N ARG A 134 7.66 -9.19 13.44
CA ARG A 134 7.05 -7.90 13.78
C ARG A 134 8.06 -6.88 14.29
N THR A 135 9.02 -7.31 15.11
CA THR A 135 10.07 -6.42 15.64
C THR A 135 11.04 -5.99 14.55
N TYR A 136 11.48 -6.91 13.69
CA TYR A 136 12.37 -6.57 12.56
C TYR A 136 11.70 -5.72 11.50
N ALA A 137 10.40 -5.92 11.26
CA ALA A 137 9.60 -5.10 10.34
C ALA A 137 9.59 -3.61 10.72
N LEU A 138 9.75 -3.26 12.00
CA LEU A 138 9.87 -1.85 12.41
C LEU A 138 11.16 -1.21 11.88
N GLY A 139 12.22 -2.00 11.65
CA GLY A 139 13.53 -1.53 11.21
C GLY A 139 13.64 -1.22 9.71
N THR A 140 12.82 -1.84 8.86
CA THR A 140 12.97 -1.80 7.38
C THR A 140 12.90 -0.38 6.81
N SER A 141 11.95 0.42 7.29
CA SER A 141 11.82 1.84 6.94
C SER A 141 13.04 2.70 7.32
N LEU A 142 13.78 2.35 8.39
CA LEU A 142 14.98 3.07 8.81
C LEU A 142 16.19 2.76 7.92
N GLU A 143 16.19 1.60 7.26
CA GLU A 143 17.23 1.20 6.32
C GLU A 143 17.05 1.84 4.95
N GLU A 144 15.81 1.99 4.49
CA GLU A 144 15.49 2.68 3.23
C GLU A 144 15.89 4.16 3.26
N GLU A 145 15.75 4.84 4.40
CA GLU A 145 16.28 6.20 4.59
C GLU A 145 17.78 6.27 4.24
N LYS A 146 18.60 5.29 4.65
CA LYS A 146 20.03 5.27 4.33
C LYS A 146 20.31 5.10 2.83
N LYS A 147 19.51 4.29 2.12
CA LYS A 147 19.64 4.09 0.66
C LYS A 147 19.34 5.37 -0.12
N LEU A 148 18.44 6.22 0.38
CA LEU A 148 18.14 7.54 -0.19
C LEU A 148 19.31 8.52 -0.08
N PHE A 149 20.11 8.45 0.99
CA PHE A 149 21.29 9.32 1.20
C PHE A 149 22.59 8.79 0.58
N ASN A 150 22.53 7.70 -0.20
CA ASN A 150 23.71 7.12 -0.82
C ASN A 150 24.24 8.03 -1.96
N PRO A 151 25.54 8.42 -2.00
CA PRO A 151 26.09 9.39 -2.96
C PRO A 151 25.84 9.06 -4.44
N ILE A 152 25.63 7.79 -4.78
CA ILE A 152 25.30 7.35 -6.15
C ILE A 152 23.90 7.83 -6.57
N ASN A 153 22.95 7.97 -5.64
CA ASN A 153 21.61 8.51 -5.91
C ASN A 153 21.57 10.04 -6.02
N LEU A 154 22.60 10.78 -5.54
CA LEU A 154 22.69 12.23 -5.73
C LEU A 154 22.91 12.63 -7.21
N PHE A 155 23.47 11.73 -8.02
CA PHE A 155 23.66 11.97 -9.46
C PHE A 155 22.40 11.69 -10.29
N LYS A 156 21.36 11.07 -9.72
CA LYS A 156 20.05 10.98 -10.39
C LYS A 156 19.37 12.34 -10.31
N ARG A 157 19.50 13.10 -11.40
CA ARG A 157 18.83 14.40 -11.59
C ARG A 157 17.31 14.18 -11.60
N LYS A 158 16.65 14.24 -10.44
CA LYS A 158 15.18 14.27 -10.36
C LYS A 158 14.72 15.53 -11.11
N LYS A 159 13.98 15.36 -12.21
CA LYS A 159 13.40 16.49 -12.93
C LYS A 159 12.54 17.28 -11.95
N LYS A 160 12.77 18.59 -11.86
CA LYS A 160 11.90 19.45 -11.05
C LYS A 160 10.49 19.41 -11.64
N PRO A 161 9.44 19.26 -10.82
CA PRO A 161 8.07 19.31 -11.31
C PRO A 161 7.82 20.63 -12.04
N GLU A 162 7.16 20.56 -13.20
CA GLU A 162 6.73 21.75 -13.92
C GLU A 162 5.64 22.49 -13.13
N GLN A 163 5.57 23.82 -13.28
CA GLN A 163 4.47 24.59 -12.72
C GLN A 163 3.15 24.12 -13.34
N VAL A 164 2.18 23.78 -12.48
CA VAL A 164 0.85 23.38 -12.93
C VAL A 164 0.19 24.57 -13.63
N VAL A 165 -0.56 24.31 -14.71
CA VAL A 165 -1.29 25.35 -15.45
C VAL A 165 -2.26 26.10 -14.54
N ASP A 166 -2.57 27.34 -14.91
CA ASP A 166 -3.55 28.16 -14.18
C ASP A 166 -4.95 27.55 -14.25
N GLU A 167 -5.78 27.92 -13.27
CA GLU A 167 -7.19 27.55 -13.22
C GLU A 167 -7.91 27.98 -14.49
N THR A 168 -8.75 27.07 -15.02
CA THR A 168 -9.60 27.40 -16.17
C THR A 168 -10.66 28.41 -15.75
N ASP A 169 -10.99 29.37 -16.61
CA ASP A 169 -12.02 30.37 -16.30
C ASP A 169 -13.33 29.68 -15.89
N ARG A 170 -13.79 29.98 -14.67
CA ARG A 170 -14.97 29.37 -14.06
C ARG A 170 -16.23 29.62 -14.89
N ASN A 171 -16.34 30.76 -15.56
CA ASN A 171 -17.51 31.06 -16.39
C ASN A 171 -17.63 30.11 -17.59
N LEU A 172 -16.50 29.68 -18.15
CA LEU A 172 -16.47 28.70 -19.24
C LEU A 172 -16.92 27.32 -18.75
N ILE A 173 -16.44 26.91 -17.57
CA ILE A 173 -16.84 25.65 -16.93
C ILE A 173 -18.34 25.65 -16.65
N VAL A 174 -18.87 26.69 -16.01
CA VAL A 174 -20.30 26.81 -15.69
C VAL A 174 -21.16 26.76 -16.96
N LYS A 175 -20.71 27.43 -18.03
CA LYS A 175 -21.38 27.38 -19.33
C LYS A 175 -21.41 25.97 -19.90
N GLU A 176 -20.30 25.23 -19.87
CA GLU A 176 -20.28 23.83 -20.30
C GLU A 176 -21.25 22.99 -19.47
N VAL A 177 -21.20 23.07 -18.13
CA VAL A 177 -22.11 22.31 -17.25
C VAL A 177 -23.58 22.56 -17.60
N SER A 178 -23.97 23.80 -17.90
CA SER A 178 -25.36 24.13 -18.27
C SER A 178 -25.83 23.46 -19.58
N GLN A 179 -24.91 22.95 -20.39
CA GLN A 179 -25.18 22.27 -21.66
C GLN A 179 -25.12 20.74 -21.53
N LEU A 180 -24.88 20.21 -20.33
CA LEU A 180 -24.66 18.78 -20.09
C LEU A 180 -25.86 18.06 -19.46
N GLU A 181 -27.07 18.61 -19.55
CA GLU A 181 -28.26 18.01 -18.92
C GLU A 181 -28.49 16.56 -19.41
N ASP A 182 -28.29 16.29 -20.70
CA ASP A 182 -28.41 14.94 -21.28
C ASP A 182 -27.31 13.96 -20.79
N PHE A 183 -26.23 14.47 -20.20
CA PHE A 183 -25.12 13.70 -19.66
C PHE A 183 -25.17 13.57 -18.13
N LYS A 184 -26.18 14.16 -17.48
CA LYS A 184 -26.37 14.05 -16.03
C LYS A 184 -26.86 12.65 -15.68
N VAL A 185 -26.13 11.96 -14.81
CA VAL A 185 -26.45 10.58 -14.39
C VAL A 185 -27.02 10.50 -12.98
N TRP A 186 -26.73 11.50 -12.13
CA TRP A 186 -27.24 11.55 -10.77
C TRP A 186 -27.24 12.97 -10.22
N GLU A 187 -28.13 13.24 -9.26
CA GLU A 187 -28.14 14.47 -8.48
C GLU A 187 -28.44 14.14 -7.00
N GLU A 188 -27.65 14.68 -6.09
CA GLU A 188 -27.82 14.47 -4.64
C GLU A 188 -27.39 15.73 -3.88
N LYS A 189 -28.35 16.39 -3.23
CA LYS A 189 -28.13 17.67 -2.53
C LYS A 189 -27.58 18.73 -3.49
N ASN A 190 -26.41 19.30 -3.17
CA ASN A 190 -25.72 20.29 -3.99
C ASN A 190 -24.80 19.67 -5.06
N TYR A 191 -24.71 18.33 -5.14
CA TYR A 191 -23.84 17.66 -6.08
C TYR A 191 -24.59 17.11 -7.29
N GLU A 192 -24.06 17.36 -8.47
CA GLU A 192 -24.49 16.75 -9.73
C GLU A 192 -23.38 15.85 -10.26
N VAL A 193 -23.75 14.73 -10.86
CA VAL A 193 -22.81 13.74 -11.40
C VAL A 193 -23.06 13.62 -12.89
N TYR A 194 -22.00 13.77 -13.69
CA TYR A 194 -22.07 13.74 -15.15
C TYR A 194 -21.14 12.68 -15.72
N ILE A 195 -21.53 12.08 -16.84
CA ILE A 195 -20.65 11.23 -17.66
C ILE A 195 -20.72 11.74 -19.09
N SER A 196 -19.65 12.37 -19.57
CA SER A 196 -19.64 13.04 -20.86
C SER A 196 -18.42 12.66 -21.71
N PRO A 197 -18.55 12.55 -23.05
CA PRO A 197 -17.42 12.44 -23.94
C PRO A 197 -16.68 13.78 -24.04
N THR A 198 -15.37 13.70 -24.29
CA THR A 198 -14.46 14.87 -24.32
C THR A 198 -14.91 16.03 -25.21
N ALA A 199 -15.57 15.75 -26.34
CA ALA A 199 -16.02 16.77 -27.28
C ALA A 199 -16.99 17.81 -26.68
N ASN A 200 -17.73 17.42 -25.63
CA ASN A 200 -18.73 18.26 -24.97
C ASN A 200 -18.16 19.05 -23.78
N ILE A 201 -16.93 18.75 -23.36
CA ILE A 201 -16.34 19.24 -22.11
C ILE A 201 -14.88 19.74 -22.26
N PRO A 202 -14.49 20.49 -23.31
CA PRO A 202 -13.08 20.87 -23.48
C PRO A 202 -12.50 21.70 -22.33
N HIS A 203 -13.26 22.62 -21.73
CA HIS A 203 -12.80 23.44 -20.61
C HIS A 203 -12.83 22.67 -19.29
N ILE A 204 -13.89 21.90 -19.02
CA ILE A 204 -13.97 20.96 -17.90
C ILE A 204 -12.84 19.94 -17.96
N LEU A 205 -12.51 19.38 -19.13
CA LEU A 205 -11.42 18.40 -19.27
C LEU A 205 -10.06 19.02 -18.94
N ARG A 206 -9.81 20.24 -19.44
CA ARG A 206 -8.59 20.98 -19.07
C ARG A 206 -8.50 21.14 -17.55
N GLU A 207 -9.62 21.48 -16.91
CA GLU A 207 -9.67 21.65 -15.46
C GLU A 207 -9.52 20.33 -14.70
N ILE A 208 -10.12 19.24 -15.18
CA ILE A 208 -9.90 17.87 -14.68
C ILE A 208 -8.41 17.55 -14.72
N GLY A 209 -7.73 17.78 -15.85
CA GLY A 209 -6.31 17.48 -15.98
C GLY A 209 -5.42 18.29 -15.03
N ARG A 210 -5.80 19.55 -14.76
CA ARG A 210 -5.10 20.43 -13.80
C ARG A 210 -5.28 19.92 -12.37
N LEU A 211 -6.54 19.71 -11.95
CA LEU A 211 -6.88 19.28 -10.60
C LEU A 211 -6.38 17.87 -10.29
N ARG A 212 -6.39 16.99 -11.31
CA ARG A 212 -5.83 15.64 -11.27
C ARG A 212 -4.33 15.67 -10.94
N GLU A 213 -3.54 16.46 -11.66
CA GLU A 213 -2.10 16.61 -11.39
C GLU A 213 -1.83 17.19 -9.99
N ILE A 214 -2.61 18.19 -9.57
CA ILE A 214 -2.51 18.76 -8.21
C ILE A 214 -2.74 17.67 -7.16
N THR A 215 -3.83 16.92 -7.31
CA THR A 215 -4.23 15.90 -6.34
C THR A 215 -3.22 14.76 -6.25
N PHE A 216 -2.71 14.29 -7.39
CA PHE A 216 -1.71 13.21 -7.40
C PHE A 216 -0.36 13.65 -6.82
N ARG A 217 0.10 14.87 -7.11
CA ARG A 217 1.35 15.38 -6.53
C ARG A 217 1.32 15.48 -5.01
N GLU A 218 0.17 15.83 -4.42
CA GLU A 218 0.04 15.93 -2.97
C GLU A 218 0.29 14.61 -2.24
N VAL A 219 0.05 13.47 -2.90
CA VAL A 219 0.26 12.12 -2.34
C VAL A 219 1.55 11.47 -2.83
N GLY A 220 2.44 12.25 -3.46
CA GLY A 220 3.73 11.77 -4.01
C GLY A 220 3.60 10.98 -5.31
N GLU A 221 2.45 11.07 -5.99
CA GLU A 221 2.17 10.48 -7.28
C GLU A 221 2.16 11.56 -8.39
N GLY A 222 1.68 11.20 -9.58
CA GLY A 222 1.47 12.16 -10.67
C GLY A 222 2.58 12.17 -11.71
N THR A 223 2.35 12.95 -12.76
CA THR A 223 3.19 12.95 -13.97
C THR A 223 4.37 13.92 -13.87
N ASN A 224 4.32 14.85 -12.91
CA ASN A 224 5.23 15.99 -12.73
C ASN A 224 5.24 16.98 -13.91
N LYS A 225 4.22 16.92 -14.78
CA LYS A 225 4.02 17.85 -15.91
C LYS A 225 3.07 18.98 -15.54
N LYS A 226 3.02 20.04 -16.35
CA LYS A 226 2.09 21.16 -16.12
C LYS A 226 0.59 20.78 -16.05
N ILE A 227 0.20 19.66 -16.65
CA ILE A 227 -1.17 19.15 -16.66
C ILE A 227 -1.12 17.63 -16.84
N ASP A 228 -1.95 16.89 -16.11
CA ASP A 228 -2.12 15.46 -16.33
C ASP A 228 -3.22 15.28 -17.38
N LEU A 229 -2.85 15.30 -18.66
CA LEU A 229 -3.66 14.88 -19.79
C LEU A 229 -2.80 14.02 -20.73
N ASP A 230 -3.38 12.96 -21.27
CA ASP A 230 -2.76 12.05 -22.23
C ASP A 230 -3.67 11.79 -23.45
N ASN A 231 -3.19 11.00 -24.41
CA ASN A 231 -3.93 10.73 -25.65
C ASN A 231 -5.23 9.95 -25.43
N TYR A 232 -5.34 9.23 -24.30
CA TYR A 232 -6.54 8.47 -23.95
C TYR A 232 -7.68 9.42 -23.58
N ASP A 233 -7.37 10.56 -22.97
CA ASP A 233 -8.38 11.57 -22.60
C ASP A 233 -9.17 12.11 -23.82
N ILE A 234 -8.70 11.91 -25.06
CA ILE A 234 -9.37 12.38 -26.29
C ILE A 234 -10.65 11.59 -26.59
N TYR A 235 -10.68 10.28 -26.30
CA TYR A 235 -11.78 9.38 -26.68
C TYR A 235 -12.35 8.58 -25.51
N TYR A 236 -11.81 8.74 -24.31
CA TYR A 236 -12.45 8.24 -23.10
C TYR A 236 -13.54 9.23 -22.67
N ASN A 237 -14.57 8.67 -22.05
CA ASN A 237 -15.56 9.48 -21.33
C ASN A 237 -14.98 9.90 -19.98
N HIS A 238 -15.50 11.01 -19.45
CA HIS A 238 -15.13 11.52 -18.13
C HIS A 238 -16.37 11.55 -17.25
N LEU A 239 -16.28 10.82 -16.14
CA LEU A 239 -17.21 10.93 -15.03
C LEU A 239 -16.69 12.01 -14.08
N PHE A 240 -17.50 12.98 -13.72
CA PHE A 240 -17.11 13.99 -12.74
C PHE A 240 -18.28 14.44 -11.88
N ILE A 241 -17.95 14.99 -10.71
CA ILE A 241 -18.90 15.58 -9.78
C ILE A 241 -18.76 17.09 -9.82
N TRP A 242 -19.90 17.77 -9.95
CA TRP A 242 -20.03 19.22 -9.89
C TRP A 242 -20.69 19.63 -8.57
N ASP A 243 -20.09 20.58 -7.87
CA ASP A 243 -20.67 21.23 -6.69
C ASP A 243 -21.39 22.51 -7.13
N LYS A 244 -22.73 22.52 -7.09
CA LYS A 244 -23.56 23.65 -7.53
C LYS A 244 -23.35 24.91 -6.69
N ASP A 245 -23.13 24.74 -5.40
CA ASP A 245 -23.04 25.86 -4.46
C ASP A 245 -21.70 26.59 -4.64
N LEU A 246 -20.62 25.81 -4.79
CA LEU A 246 -19.26 26.35 -4.95
C LEU A 246 -18.85 26.53 -6.41
N GLN A 247 -19.65 26.03 -7.35
CA GLN A 247 -19.38 26.01 -8.79
C GLN A 247 -17.98 25.46 -9.11
N ASN A 248 -17.69 24.27 -8.59
CA ASN A 248 -16.38 23.63 -8.74
C ASN A 248 -16.50 22.14 -9.03
N ILE A 249 -15.51 21.61 -9.77
CA ILE A 249 -15.32 20.17 -9.94
C ILE A 249 -14.78 19.60 -8.62
N VAL A 250 -15.40 18.52 -8.15
CA VAL A 250 -15.11 17.89 -6.85
C VAL A 250 -14.14 16.72 -6.99
N GLY A 251 -14.31 15.93 -8.05
CA GLY A 251 -13.54 14.73 -8.33
C GLY A 251 -14.00 14.11 -9.65
N ALA A 252 -13.18 13.21 -10.20
CA ALA A 252 -13.46 12.61 -11.48
C ALA A 252 -12.90 11.19 -11.62
N TYR A 253 -13.38 10.49 -12.64
CA TYR A 253 -12.95 9.19 -13.12
C TYR A 253 -12.88 9.23 -14.65
N ARG A 254 -11.91 8.53 -15.22
CA ARG A 254 -11.84 8.30 -16.67
C ARG A 254 -12.44 6.94 -17.02
N ILE A 255 -13.30 6.88 -18.03
CA ILE A 255 -14.06 5.69 -18.44
C ILE A 255 -13.81 5.39 -19.92
N GLY A 256 -13.18 4.24 -20.20
CA GLY A 256 -12.93 3.73 -21.54
C GLY A 256 -13.89 2.60 -21.87
N LYS A 257 -14.66 2.73 -22.94
CA LYS A 257 -15.59 1.70 -23.40
C LYS A 257 -14.84 0.62 -24.18
N GLY A 258 -14.82 -0.60 -23.66
CA GLY A 258 -13.90 -1.61 -24.14
C GLY A 258 -14.22 -2.17 -25.54
N ASP A 259 -15.50 -2.22 -25.92
CA ASP A 259 -15.91 -2.55 -27.29
C ASP A 259 -15.46 -1.47 -28.29
N GLU A 260 -15.80 -0.20 -28.03
CA GLU A 260 -15.45 0.93 -28.91
C GLU A 260 -13.93 1.08 -29.06
N ILE A 261 -13.17 0.96 -27.97
CA ILE A 261 -11.70 1.05 -28.00
C ILE A 261 -11.11 -0.12 -28.79
N LEU A 262 -11.58 -1.34 -28.54
CA LEU A 262 -11.04 -2.53 -29.20
C LEU A 262 -11.35 -2.54 -30.70
N ASP A 263 -12.53 -2.06 -31.11
CA ASP A 263 -12.93 -2.02 -32.52
C ASP A 263 -12.23 -0.92 -33.31
N THR A 264 -11.94 0.23 -32.70
CA THR A 264 -11.34 1.39 -33.39
C THR A 264 -9.82 1.44 -33.31
N MET A 265 -9.23 1.07 -32.17
CA MET A 265 -7.79 1.21 -31.89
C MET A 265 -7.11 -0.12 -31.55
N GLY A 266 -7.87 -1.20 -31.42
CA GLY A 266 -7.37 -2.48 -30.93
C GLY A 266 -6.87 -2.41 -29.49
N ARG A 267 -6.16 -3.45 -29.06
CA ARG A 267 -5.64 -3.57 -27.68
C ARG A 267 -4.77 -2.39 -27.23
N ARG A 268 -4.11 -1.69 -28.16
CA ARG A 268 -3.20 -0.57 -27.86
C ARG A 268 -3.95 0.72 -27.49
N GLY A 269 -5.25 0.79 -27.78
CA GLY A 269 -6.11 1.90 -27.37
C GLY A 269 -6.45 1.92 -25.88
N PHE A 270 -6.15 0.86 -25.13
CA PHE A 270 -6.34 0.81 -23.68
C PHE A 270 -5.16 1.43 -22.93
N TYR A 271 -5.40 2.20 -21.87
CA TYR A 271 -4.33 2.74 -21.03
C TYR A 271 -3.52 1.63 -20.36
N LEU A 272 -4.17 0.52 -19.97
CA LEU A 272 -3.53 -0.69 -19.45
C LEU A 272 -2.43 -1.23 -20.38
N SER A 273 -2.51 -1.00 -21.69
CA SER A 273 -1.45 -1.38 -22.62
C SER A 273 -0.16 -0.59 -22.44
N GLU A 274 -0.15 0.52 -21.68
CA GLU A 274 1.07 1.21 -21.24
C GLU A 274 1.81 0.42 -20.16
N LEU A 275 1.07 -0.31 -19.31
CA LEU A 275 1.59 -0.98 -18.11
C LEU A 275 1.77 -2.48 -18.31
N PHE A 276 0.91 -3.10 -19.12
CA PHE A 276 0.82 -4.54 -19.26
C PHE A 276 0.82 -4.98 -20.72
N LYS A 277 1.34 -6.19 -20.97
CA LYS A 277 1.21 -6.92 -22.23
C LYS A 277 0.02 -7.85 -22.09
N ILE A 278 -1.05 -7.56 -22.81
CA ILE A 278 -2.30 -8.33 -22.80
C ILE A 278 -2.36 -9.24 -24.02
N LYS A 279 -2.67 -10.53 -23.81
CA LYS A 279 -2.84 -11.54 -24.87
C LYS A 279 -4.30 -11.63 -25.34
N GLU A 280 -4.49 -12.13 -26.55
CA GLU A 280 -5.80 -12.26 -27.21
C GLU A 280 -6.89 -13.00 -26.42
N PRO A 281 -6.60 -14.08 -25.67
CA PRO A 281 -7.64 -14.75 -24.86
C PRO A 281 -8.30 -13.85 -23.80
N PHE A 282 -7.70 -12.72 -23.45
CA PHE A 282 -8.27 -11.74 -22.53
C PHE A 282 -9.23 -10.74 -23.22
N TYR A 283 -9.25 -10.67 -24.57
CA TYR A 283 -10.06 -9.69 -25.30
C TYR A 283 -11.57 -9.77 -25.06
N PRO A 284 -12.18 -10.95 -24.82
CA PRO A 284 -13.59 -10.99 -24.43
C PRO A 284 -13.88 -10.18 -23.17
N VAL A 285 -12.98 -10.20 -22.18
CA VAL A 285 -13.10 -9.39 -20.94
C VAL A 285 -12.97 -7.90 -21.27
N LEU A 286 -12.01 -7.53 -22.13
CA LEU A 286 -11.85 -6.14 -22.58
C LEU A 286 -13.12 -5.64 -23.29
N ARG A 287 -13.62 -6.39 -24.27
CA ARG A 287 -14.79 -6.01 -25.07
C ARG A 287 -16.05 -5.86 -24.23
N GLN A 288 -16.26 -6.76 -23.27
CA GLN A 288 -17.41 -6.75 -22.36
C GLN A 288 -17.16 -5.92 -21.11
N GLY A 289 -16.21 -4.98 -21.10
CA GLY A 289 -15.95 -4.19 -19.92
C GLY A 289 -15.63 -2.75 -20.20
N ILE A 290 -15.54 -2.00 -19.10
CA ILE A 290 -15.07 -0.61 -19.10
C ILE A 290 -13.73 -0.52 -18.40
N GLU A 291 -12.81 0.21 -19.03
CA GLU A 291 -11.57 0.60 -18.40
C GLU A 291 -11.80 1.82 -17.51
N LEU A 292 -11.46 1.68 -16.23
CA LEU A 292 -11.55 2.72 -15.23
C LEU A 292 -10.15 3.14 -14.83
N GLY A 293 -9.89 4.43 -14.76
CA GLY A 293 -8.59 4.93 -14.27
C GLY A 293 -8.61 6.40 -13.92
N ARG A 294 -7.43 6.87 -13.48
CA ARG A 294 -7.17 8.29 -13.18
C ARG A 294 -8.22 8.89 -12.24
N SER A 295 -8.57 8.15 -11.19
CA SER A 295 -9.57 8.60 -10.22
C SER A 295 -8.96 9.47 -9.15
N TRP A 296 -9.66 10.55 -8.82
CA TRP A 296 -9.20 11.52 -7.84
C TRP A 296 -10.38 12.29 -7.26
N ILE A 297 -10.19 12.78 -6.04
CA ILE A 297 -11.12 13.69 -5.36
C ILE A 297 -10.26 14.80 -4.77
N ARG A 298 -10.69 16.04 -4.96
CA ARG A 298 -10.08 17.22 -4.37
C ARG A 298 -9.90 17.05 -2.87
N LYS A 299 -8.75 17.46 -2.33
CA LYS A 299 -8.39 17.27 -0.92
C LYS A 299 -9.43 17.82 0.07
N GLU A 300 -10.05 18.95 -0.27
CA GLU A 300 -11.10 19.61 0.52
C GLU A 300 -12.38 18.75 0.64
N TYR A 301 -12.51 17.73 -0.21
CA TYR A 301 -13.65 16.83 -0.29
C TYR A 301 -13.31 15.39 0.14
N GLN A 302 -12.04 15.00 0.24
CA GLN A 302 -11.62 13.62 0.53
C GLN A 302 -12.10 13.09 1.89
N LEU A 303 -12.21 13.95 2.90
CA LEU A 303 -12.72 13.56 4.23
C LEU A 303 -14.26 13.48 4.28
N LYS A 304 -14.94 13.97 3.24
CA LYS A 304 -16.39 13.89 3.14
C LYS A 304 -16.75 12.50 2.55
N PRO A 305 -17.72 11.77 3.12
CA PRO A 305 -18.07 10.44 2.62
C PRO A 305 -18.79 10.48 1.26
N LEU A 306 -19.51 11.57 0.97
CA LEU A 306 -20.41 11.66 -0.19
C LEU A 306 -19.70 11.69 -1.56
N PRO A 307 -18.62 12.45 -1.79
CA PRO A 307 -17.95 12.52 -3.09
C PRO A 307 -17.50 11.18 -3.65
N LEU A 308 -16.82 10.34 -2.84
CA LEU A 308 -16.40 9.02 -3.30
C LEU A 308 -17.60 8.14 -3.62
N PHE A 309 -18.64 8.18 -2.77
CA PHE A 309 -19.88 7.45 -3.00
C PHE A 309 -20.56 7.86 -4.31
N LEU A 310 -20.60 9.15 -4.64
CA LEU A 310 -21.20 9.66 -5.88
C LEU A 310 -20.44 9.24 -7.14
N LEU A 311 -19.10 9.18 -7.11
CA LEU A 311 -18.32 8.63 -8.23
C LEU A 311 -18.72 7.16 -8.47
N TRP A 312 -18.76 6.36 -7.41
CA TRP A 312 -19.19 4.96 -7.52
C TRP A 312 -20.62 4.81 -8.01
N LYS A 313 -21.53 5.67 -7.55
CA LYS A 313 -22.92 5.70 -8.00
C LYS A 313 -23.03 6.02 -9.49
N GLY A 314 -22.24 6.98 -9.98
CA GLY A 314 -22.15 7.29 -11.41
C GLY A 314 -21.66 6.10 -12.23
N ILE A 315 -20.61 5.40 -11.78
CA ILE A 315 -20.11 4.18 -12.46
C ILE A 315 -21.19 3.09 -12.51
N LEU A 316 -21.86 2.83 -11.39
CA LEU A 316 -22.91 1.80 -11.37
C LEU A 316 -24.11 2.17 -12.23
N LYS A 317 -24.58 3.43 -12.19
CA LYS A 317 -25.65 3.92 -13.08
C LYS A 317 -25.28 3.67 -14.54
N TYR A 318 -24.05 4.02 -14.92
CA TYR A 318 -23.55 3.80 -16.28
C TYR A 318 -23.59 2.33 -16.68
N LEU A 319 -23.21 1.42 -15.79
CA LEU A 319 -23.23 -0.03 -16.05
C LEU A 319 -24.64 -0.59 -16.13
N VAL A 320 -25.57 -0.12 -15.28
CA VAL A 320 -27.00 -0.49 -15.33
C VAL A 320 -27.61 -0.07 -16.66
N ASP A 321 -27.31 1.14 -17.12
CA ASP A 321 -27.79 1.65 -18.42
C ASP A 321 -27.14 0.93 -19.62
N ASN A 322 -26.01 0.25 -19.40
CA ASN A 322 -25.23 -0.41 -20.44
C ASN A 322 -24.93 -1.88 -20.06
N PRO A 323 -25.95 -2.76 -20.03
CA PRO A 323 -25.81 -4.13 -19.54
C PRO A 323 -24.88 -5.02 -20.38
N LYS A 324 -24.46 -4.54 -21.56
CA LYS A 324 -23.41 -5.18 -22.37
C LYS A 324 -22.04 -5.20 -21.68
N TYR A 325 -21.79 -4.29 -20.74
CA TYR A 325 -20.56 -4.27 -19.95
C TYR A 325 -20.73 -5.09 -18.68
N ARG A 326 -20.12 -6.28 -18.66
CA ARG A 326 -20.05 -7.19 -17.52
C ARG A 326 -18.86 -6.91 -16.60
N TYR A 327 -17.79 -6.31 -17.11
CA TYR A 327 -16.54 -6.16 -16.36
C TYR A 327 -16.19 -4.70 -16.12
N MET A 328 -15.58 -4.43 -14.97
CA MET A 328 -14.78 -3.21 -14.76
C MET A 328 -13.33 -3.64 -14.62
N PHE A 329 -12.42 -2.90 -15.23
CA PHE A 329 -11.00 -3.19 -15.08
C PHE A 329 -10.17 -1.92 -15.14
N GLY A 330 -8.94 -1.99 -14.65
CA GLY A 330 -8.04 -0.84 -14.68
C GLY A 330 -6.86 -1.00 -13.73
N PRO A 331 -5.90 -0.07 -13.78
CA PRO A 331 -4.83 -0.02 -12.82
C PRO A 331 -5.32 0.61 -11.52
N VAL A 332 -4.96 0.00 -10.39
CA VAL A 332 -5.04 0.60 -9.07
C VAL A 332 -3.63 0.81 -8.53
N SER A 333 -3.31 2.05 -8.18
CA SER A 333 -1.96 2.45 -7.80
C SER A 333 -1.75 2.40 -6.30
N ILE A 334 -0.59 1.88 -5.90
CA ILE A 334 -0.03 1.97 -4.55
C ILE A 334 1.16 2.91 -4.64
N SER A 335 1.08 4.04 -3.94
CA SER A 335 2.07 5.11 -3.97
C SER A 335 3.49 4.62 -3.77
N ASN A 336 4.45 5.28 -4.42
CA ASN A 336 5.86 4.99 -4.19
C ASN A 336 6.35 5.44 -2.80
N ASN A 337 5.54 6.19 -2.05
CA ASN A 337 5.83 6.58 -0.67
C ASN A 337 5.80 5.42 0.33
N PHE A 338 5.18 4.28 -0.03
CA PHE A 338 5.31 3.05 0.75
C PHE A 338 6.71 2.48 0.62
N SER A 339 7.24 1.93 1.71
CA SER A 339 8.46 1.14 1.67
C SER A 339 8.33 -0.08 0.75
N THR A 340 9.46 -0.57 0.23
CA THR A 340 9.52 -1.79 -0.58
C THR A 340 8.99 -2.99 0.20
N PHE A 341 9.29 -3.03 1.50
CA PHE A 341 8.78 -4.04 2.41
C PHE A 341 7.26 -3.99 2.52
N SER A 342 6.66 -2.81 2.80
CA SER A 342 5.20 -2.68 2.86
C SER A 342 4.52 -3.00 1.53
N LYS A 343 5.09 -2.58 0.40
CA LYS A 343 4.59 -2.98 -0.93
C LYS A 343 4.61 -4.50 -1.10
N SER A 344 5.66 -5.17 -0.62
CA SER A 344 5.77 -6.63 -0.67
C SER A 344 4.70 -7.32 0.18
N LEU A 345 4.43 -6.80 1.39
CA LEU A 345 3.32 -7.30 2.24
C LEU A 345 1.96 -7.12 1.56
N ILE A 346 1.70 -5.97 0.93
CA ILE A 346 0.45 -5.73 0.19
C ILE A 346 0.32 -6.72 -0.99
N VAL A 347 1.40 -6.88 -1.77
CA VAL A 347 1.43 -7.80 -2.90
C VAL A 347 1.20 -9.23 -2.46
N ASP A 348 1.86 -9.69 -1.40
CA ASP A 348 1.71 -11.05 -0.88
C ASP A 348 0.28 -11.31 -0.37
N TYR A 349 -0.27 -10.41 0.44
CA TYR A 349 -1.66 -10.51 0.91
C TYR A 349 -2.66 -10.60 -0.26
N ILE A 350 -2.52 -9.72 -1.25
CA ILE A 350 -3.38 -9.75 -2.44
C ILE A 350 -3.18 -11.04 -3.24
N THR A 351 -1.94 -11.51 -3.37
CA THR A 351 -1.59 -12.73 -4.10
C THR A 351 -2.27 -13.96 -3.51
N ARG A 352 -2.38 -14.01 -2.17
CA ARG A 352 -3.03 -15.11 -1.44
C ARG A 352 -4.56 -15.03 -1.50
N ASN A 353 -5.12 -13.85 -1.32
CA ASN A 353 -6.55 -13.69 -1.03
C ASN A 353 -7.40 -13.24 -2.23
N HIS A 354 -6.79 -12.51 -3.18
CA HIS A 354 -7.51 -11.80 -4.22
C HIS A 354 -6.92 -11.97 -5.63
N PHE A 355 -5.99 -12.90 -5.81
CA PHE A 355 -5.35 -13.12 -7.11
C PHE A 355 -6.11 -14.13 -7.96
N ASP A 356 -6.22 -13.85 -9.26
CA ASP A 356 -6.80 -14.78 -10.23
C ASP A 356 -5.71 -15.28 -11.18
N TYR A 357 -5.23 -16.49 -10.91
CA TYR A 357 -4.13 -17.11 -11.65
C TYR A 357 -4.49 -17.48 -13.10
N GLU A 358 -5.78 -17.75 -13.36
CA GLU A 358 -6.25 -18.11 -14.70
C GLU A 358 -6.17 -16.89 -15.61
N LEU A 359 -6.77 -15.77 -15.20
CA LEU A 359 -6.70 -14.51 -15.94
C LEU A 359 -5.28 -13.94 -16.00
N ALA A 360 -4.49 -14.11 -14.94
CA ALA A 360 -3.08 -13.69 -14.90
C ALA A 360 -2.23 -14.36 -15.99
N SER A 361 -2.57 -15.57 -16.45
CA SER A 361 -1.84 -16.27 -17.51
C SER A 361 -1.85 -15.51 -18.86
N TYR A 362 -2.82 -14.61 -19.04
CA TYR A 362 -3.01 -13.80 -20.25
C TYR A 362 -2.37 -12.42 -20.19
N VAL A 363 -1.77 -12.06 -19.05
CA VAL A 363 -1.22 -10.72 -18.81
C VAL A 363 0.22 -10.81 -18.32
N LYS A 364 1.09 -9.93 -18.81
CA LYS A 364 2.46 -9.79 -18.29
C LYS A 364 2.76 -8.33 -17.98
N PRO A 365 3.51 -8.02 -16.92
CA PRO A 365 3.90 -6.64 -16.65
C PRO A 365 4.99 -6.20 -17.64
N LYS A 366 5.04 -4.91 -17.95
CA LYS A 366 6.17 -4.35 -18.71
C LYS A 366 7.38 -4.12 -17.80
N ASN A 367 7.16 -3.66 -16.57
CA ASN A 367 8.16 -3.44 -15.54
C ASN A 367 7.78 -4.24 -14.30
N LYS A 368 8.43 -5.39 -14.09
CA LYS A 368 8.12 -6.30 -13.00
C LYS A 368 8.49 -5.68 -11.64
N PHE A 369 7.55 -5.71 -10.69
CA PHE A 369 7.85 -5.43 -9.29
C PHE A 369 8.81 -6.49 -8.74
N LYS A 370 9.85 -6.04 -8.03
CA LYS A 370 10.79 -6.91 -7.32
C LYS A 370 10.42 -6.83 -5.85
N ALA A 371 9.93 -7.94 -5.30
CA ALA A 371 9.67 -8.07 -3.89
C ALA A 371 10.96 -7.84 -3.08
N ASP A 372 10.79 -7.37 -1.85
CA ASP A 372 11.89 -7.23 -0.92
C ASP A 372 12.46 -8.61 -0.57
N LEU A 373 13.78 -8.70 -0.48
CA LEU A 373 14.51 -9.93 -0.16
C LEU A 373 15.04 -9.91 1.28
N THR A 374 14.58 -8.96 2.11
CA THR A 374 14.92 -8.93 3.53
C THR A 374 14.62 -10.29 4.18
N PRO A 375 15.46 -10.77 5.11
CA PRO A 375 15.33 -12.07 5.78
C PRO A 375 14.17 -12.11 6.80
N ILE A 376 13.19 -11.23 6.66
CA ILE A 376 11.98 -11.18 7.47
C ILE A 376 10.97 -12.10 6.82
N ASP A 377 10.45 -13.04 7.58
CA ASP A 377 9.40 -13.94 7.14
C ASP A 377 8.09 -13.16 6.92
N THR A 378 7.86 -12.75 5.67
CA THR A 378 6.64 -12.06 5.26
C THR A 378 5.43 -12.97 5.35
N ASP A 379 5.62 -14.29 5.18
CA ASP A 379 4.54 -15.26 5.17
C ASP A 379 3.88 -15.31 6.55
N LEU A 380 4.68 -15.37 7.63
CA LEU A 380 4.18 -15.32 9.00
C LEU A 380 3.40 -14.04 9.33
N LEU A 381 3.84 -12.90 8.78
CA LEU A 381 3.18 -11.61 9.00
C LEU A 381 1.83 -11.56 8.28
N VAL A 382 1.78 -12.04 7.04
CA VAL A 382 0.57 -12.01 6.21
C VAL A 382 -0.43 -13.08 6.63
N GLU A 383 0.00 -14.30 6.97
CA GLU A 383 -0.90 -15.36 7.46
C GLU A 383 -1.60 -14.98 8.77
N SER A 384 -0.99 -14.13 9.59
CA SER A 384 -1.62 -13.61 10.81
C SER A 384 -2.67 -12.53 10.56
N SER A 385 -2.76 -12.00 9.33
CA SER A 385 -3.68 -10.94 8.96
C SER A 385 -4.93 -11.53 8.30
N ASP A 386 -5.96 -11.82 9.08
CA ASP A 386 -7.22 -12.38 8.57
C ASP A 386 -8.01 -11.39 7.68
N SER A 387 -7.77 -10.08 7.85
CA SER A 387 -8.44 -9.04 7.09
C SER A 387 -7.49 -7.97 6.56
N LEU A 388 -7.93 -7.24 5.53
CA LEU A 388 -7.21 -6.09 5.00
C LEU A 388 -7.05 -4.96 6.04
N LYS A 389 -7.90 -4.93 7.07
CA LYS A 389 -7.78 -3.99 8.18
C LYS A 389 -6.58 -4.34 9.08
N ASP A 390 -6.33 -5.63 9.28
CA ASP A 390 -5.19 -6.09 10.09
C ASP A 390 -3.88 -5.80 9.36
N LEU A 391 -3.85 -6.03 8.04
CA LEU A 391 -2.74 -5.63 7.18
C LEU A 391 -2.50 -4.10 7.19
N ASP A 392 -3.56 -3.29 7.12
CA ASP A 392 -3.46 -1.83 7.20
C ASP A 392 -2.87 -1.38 8.56
N GLY A 393 -3.24 -2.06 9.65
CA GLY A 393 -2.66 -1.87 10.97
C GLY A 393 -1.17 -2.21 11.03
N LEU A 394 -0.79 -3.37 10.45
CA LEU A 394 0.59 -3.82 10.33
C LEU A 394 1.45 -2.80 9.58
N ILE A 395 1.00 -2.36 8.41
CA ILE A 395 1.70 -1.38 7.56
C ILE A 395 1.81 -0.04 8.29
N GLY A 396 0.73 0.42 8.94
CA GLY A 396 0.74 1.68 9.69
C GLY A 396 1.71 1.70 10.87
N ASP A 397 2.13 0.54 11.38
CA ASP A 397 3.18 0.42 12.40
C ASP A 397 4.61 0.43 11.81
N ILE A 398 4.75 -0.03 10.57
CA ILE A 398 6.03 -0.10 9.84
C ILE A 398 6.36 1.25 9.20
N GLU A 399 5.38 1.91 8.59
CA GLU A 399 5.56 3.16 7.88
C GLU A 399 5.81 4.34 8.84
N ASN A 400 6.81 5.17 8.53
CA ASN A 400 7.11 6.39 9.32
C ASN A 400 6.00 7.45 9.20
N SER A 401 5.31 7.45 8.07
CA SER A 401 4.33 8.45 7.66
C SER A 401 2.88 8.05 7.99
N HIS A 402 2.68 6.91 8.68
CA HIS A 402 1.37 6.32 8.99
C HIS A 402 0.44 6.23 7.77
N ILE A 403 1.01 6.03 6.58
CA ILE A 403 0.26 5.88 5.34
C ILE A 403 -0.56 4.59 5.43
N LYS A 404 -1.81 4.68 4.97
CA LYS A 404 -2.75 3.56 4.93
C LYS A 404 -2.92 3.06 3.51
N ILE A 405 -3.31 1.80 3.38
CA ILE A 405 -3.69 1.20 2.10
C ILE A 405 -4.72 2.11 1.40
N PRO A 406 -4.53 2.42 0.10
CA PRO A 406 -5.42 3.31 -0.65
C PRO A 406 -6.89 2.90 -0.50
N VAL A 407 -7.75 3.88 -0.19
CA VAL A 407 -9.18 3.65 0.03
C VAL A 407 -9.82 3.01 -1.19
N LEU A 408 -9.43 3.42 -2.41
CA LEU A 408 -9.93 2.84 -3.65
C LEU A 408 -9.63 1.34 -3.78
N LEU A 409 -8.41 0.91 -3.45
CA LEU A 409 -8.05 -0.51 -3.48
C LEU A 409 -8.99 -1.31 -2.56
N ARG A 410 -9.21 -0.83 -1.34
CA ARG A 410 -10.16 -1.44 -0.39
C ARG A 410 -11.59 -1.50 -0.96
N GLN A 411 -12.07 -0.43 -1.59
CA GLN A 411 -13.41 -0.42 -2.19
C GLN A 411 -13.54 -1.47 -3.29
N TYR A 412 -12.56 -1.58 -4.19
CA TYR A 412 -12.60 -2.60 -5.23
C TYR A 412 -12.54 -4.03 -4.65
N LEU A 413 -11.69 -4.29 -3.66
CA LEU A 413 -11.61 -5.62 -3.04
C LEU A 413 -12.93 -6.01 -2.35
N ASN A 414 -13.67 -5.05 -1.77
CA ASN A 414 -15.01 -5.27 -1.23
C ASN A 414 -16.05 -5.62 -2.32
N LEU A 415 -15.79 -5.26 -3.58
CA LEU A 415 -16.60 -5.67 -4.75
C LEU A 415 -16.14 -7.03 -5.32
N ASN A 416 -15.36 -7.80 -4.56
CA ASN A 416 -14.76 -9.06 -4.99
C ASN A 416 -13.86 -8.90 -6.23
N ALA A 417 -13.19 -7.76 -6.35
CA ALA A 417 -12.21 -7.56 -7.40
C ALA A 417 -11.06 -8.58 -7.29
N LYS A 418 -10.57 -8.99 -8.46
CA LYS A 418 -9.38 -9.82 -8.61
C LYS A 418 -8.23 -9.00 -9.16
N ILE A 419 -7.04 -9.22 -8.61
CA ILE A 419 -5.81 -8.66 -9.14
C ILE A 419 -5.13 -9.75 -9.96
N ILE A 420 -4.65 -9.41 -11.16
CA ILE A 420 -4.10 -10.41 -12.11
C ILE A 420 -2.64 -10.13 -12.48
N CYS A 421 -2.12 -8.95 -12.14
CA CYS A 421 -0.74 -8.59 -12.43
C CYS A 421 -0.30 -7.37 -11.62
N PHE A 422 1.01 -7.24 -11.38
CA PHE A 422 1.61 -6.07 -10.76
C PHE A 422 2.72 -5.49 -11.63
N ASN A 423 2.75 -4.17 -11.78
CA ASN A 423 3.70 -3.44 -12.60
C ASN A 423 4.21 -2.19 -11.87
N ILE A 424 5.46 -1.79 -12.10
CA ILE A 424 5.95 -0.46 -11.69
C ILE A 424 5.74 0.54 -12.83
N ASP A 425 5.17 1.71 -12.56
CA ASP A 425 4.99 2.79 -13.55
C ASP A 425 5.98 3.95 -13.34
N PRO A 426 7.10 3.99 -14.09
CA PRO A 426 8.04 5.10 -14.03
C PRO A 426 7.47 6.44 -14.51
N LYS A 427 6.39 6.45 -15.29
CA LYS A 427 5.74 7.68 -15.77
C LYS A 427 4.84 8.30 -14.70
N PHE A 428 4.54 7.56 -13.64
CA PHE A 428 3.66 7.97 -12.55
C PHE A 428 4.37 7.82 -11.19
N SER A 429 5.59 8.35 -11.12
CA SER A 429 6.41 8.41 -9.90
C SER A 429 6.83 7.04 -9.32
N ASP A 430 7.02 6.04 -10.18
CA ASP A 430 7.39 4.66 -9.81
C ASP A 430 6.38 4.00 -8.86
N CYS A 431 5.08 4.32 -9.01
CA CYS A 431 4.02 3.66 -8.26
C CYS A 431 3.92 2.18 -8.62
N LEU A 432 3.41 1.38 -7.69
CA LEU A 432 3.09 -0.02 -7.91
C LEU A 432 1.63 -0.12 -8.36
N ASP A 433 1.41 -0.48 -9.62
CA ASP A 433 0.09 -0.67 -10.20
C ASP A 433 -0.32 -2.13 -10.18
N GLY A 434 -1.47 -2.41 -9.56
CA GLY A 434 -2.17 -3.68 -9.70
C GLY A 434 -3.15 -3.62 -10.87
N PHE A 435 -3.09 -4.59 -11.79
CA PHE A 435 -4.15 -4.79 -12.78
C PHE A 435 -5.33 -5.45 -12.08
N LEU A 436 -6.39 -4.67 -11.90
CA LEU A 436 -7.63 -5.08 -11.26
C LEU A 436 -8.72 -5.44 -12.29
N VAL A 437 -9.50 -6.48 -12.00
CA VAL A 437 -10.69 -6.90 -12.74
C VAL A 437 -11.83 -7.17 -11.76
N VAL A 438 -13.01 -6.62 -12.03
CA VAL A 438 -14.26 -6.87 -11.31
C VAL A 438 -15.24 -7.49 -12.29
N ASP A 439 -15.79 -8.65 -11.92
CA ASP A 439 -16.92 -9.26 -12.62
C ASP A 439 -18.20 -8.84 -11.91
N LEU A 440 -19.06 -8.07 -12.60
CA LEU A 440 -20.29 -7.55 -12.01
C LEU A 440 -21.25 -8.66 -11.54
N GLN A 441 -21.15 -9.86 -12.13
CA GLN A 441 -21.95 -11.02 -11.71
C GLN A 441 -21.48 -11.63 -10.39
N LYS A 442 -20.29 -11.27 -9.91
CA LYS A 442 -19.69 -11.77 -8.67
C LYS A 442 -19.64 -10.71 -7.56
N ILE A 443 -20.28 -9.56 -7.76
CA ILE A 443 -20.40 -8.53 -6.73
C ILE A 443 -21.38 -9.01 -5.65
N PRO A 444 -21.04 -8.89 -4.35
CA PRO A 444 -21.97 -9.22 -3.27
C PRO A 444 -23.26 -8.39 -3.34
N ALA A 445 -24.42 -9.03 -3.16
CA ALA A 445 -25.73 -8.39 -3.25
C ALA A 445 -25.87 -7.17 -2.31
N GLU A 446 -25.34 -7.27 -1.08
CA GLU A 446 -25.34 -6.18 -0.11
C GLU A 446 -24.63 -4.90 -0.62
N MET A 447 -23.59 -5.07 -1.46
CA MET A 447 -22.86 -3.94 -2.03
C MET A 447 -23.65 -3.28 -3.16
N LEU A 448 -24.34 -4.09 -3.97
CA LEU A 448 -25.28 -3.58 -4.98
C LEU A 448 -26.45 -2.84 -4.31
N GLU A 449 -26.98 -3.33 -3.20
CA GLU A 449 -28.04 -2.65 -2.44
C GLU A 449 -27.56 -1.34 -1.79
N LYS A 450 -26.34 -1.30 -1.23
CA LYS A 450 -25.80 -0.09 -0.59
C LYS A 450 -25.64 1.07 -1.57
N VAL A 451 -25.25 0.79 -2.81
CA VAL A 451 -25.12 1.82 -3.84
C VAL A 451 -26.43 2.00 -4.62
N GLY A 452 -27.25 0.94 -4.70
CA GLY A 452 -28.45 0.88 -5.51
C GLY A 452 -29.78 1.12 -4.81
N LYS A 453 -29.82 1.37 -3.51
CA LYS A 453 -31.06 1.67 -2.74
C LYS A 453 -31.88 2.87 -3.23
N ASN A 454 -31.42 3.59 -4.25
CA ASN A 454 -32.14 4.69 -4.89
C ASN A 454 -32.28 4.52 -6.43
N PHE A 455 -32.16 3.31 -6.99
CA PHE A 455 -32.55 3.06 -8.39
C PHE A 455 -34.06 2.88 -8.53
#